data_AF-A0A954U715-F1
#
_entry.id   AF-A0A954U715-F1
#
_cell.length_a   1.000
_cell.length_b   1.000
_cell.length_c   1.000
_cell.angle_alpha   90.00
_cell.angle_beta   90.00
_cell.angle_gamma   90.00
#
_symmetry.space_group_name_H-M   'P 1'
#
loop_
_entity.id
_entity.type
_entity.pdbx_description
1 polymer ?
#
loop_
_entity_poly.entity_id
_entity_poly.type
_entity_poly.pdbx_seq_one_letter_code
_entity_poly.pdbx_strand_id
1 'polypeptide(L)'
;MNQVDESELLRQYHELAELAGSLAHEIKNPLSVIHMNADLLSEELAESEWPGRRRAENKVEMIRQQCQRMENLLRDFLRFARMR
;
A
#
# COMPACT_ATOMS: atom_id res chain seq x y z
N MET A 1 -37.94 18.65 -8.25
CA MET A 1 -37.43 17.26 -8.19
C MET A 1 -35.97 17.20 -8.63
N ASN A 2 -35.08 18.05 -8.07
CA ASN A 2 -33.67 18.16 -8.53
C ASN A 2 -32.62 18.41 -7.42
N GLN A 3 -32.98 18.78 -6.18
CA GLN A 3 -32.00 19.04 -5.10
C GLN A 3 -31.78 17.84 -4.15
N VAL A 4 -32.79 16.98 -3.99
CA VAL A 4 -32.70 15.80 -3.09
C VAL A 4 -31.80 14.73 -3.70
N ASP A 5 -31.88 14.51 -5.00
CA ASP A 5 -31.08 13.53 -5.76
C ASP A 5 -29.57 13.88 -5.75
N GLU A 6 -29.23 15.16 -5.91
CA GLU A 6 -27.83 15.63 -5.84
C GLU A 6 -27.23 15.49 -4.44
N SER A 7 -28.03 15.76 -3.39
CA SER A 7 -27.59 15.60 -2.00
C SER A 7 -27.35 14.14 -1.61
N GLU A 8 -28.17 13.23 -2.14
CA GLU A 8 -28.04 11.79 -1.89
C GLU A 8 -26.84 11.20 -2.64
N LEU A 9 -26.63 11.65 -3.88
CA LEU A 9 -25.44 11.29 -4.66
C LEU A 9 -24.15 11.75 -3.98
N LEU A 10 -24.09 13.00 -3.51
CA LEU A 10 -22.94 13.52 -2.77
C LEU A 10 -22.66 12.71 -1.49
N ARG A 11 -23.71 12.31 -0.77
CA ARG A 11 -23.56 11.45 0.41
C ARG A 11 -22.96 10.09 0.07
N GLN A 12 -23.45 9.44 -0.98
CA GLN A 12 -22.91 8.16 -1.44
C GLN A 12 -21.45 8.28 -1.89
N TYR A 13 -21.09 9.36 -2.58
CA TYR A 13 -19.69 9.65 -2.94
C TYR A 13 -18.80 9.81 -1.70
N HIS A 14 -19.26 10.54 -0.68
CA HIS A 14 -18.53 10.71 0.56
C HIS A 14 -18.31 9.38 1.30
N GLU A 15 -19.35 8.55 1.40
CA GLU A 15 -19.26 7.22 2.03
C GLU A 15 -18.26 6.31 1.28
N LEU A 16 -18.28 6.35 -0.05
CA LEU A 16 -17.33 5.59 -0.88
C LEU A 16 -15.89 6.09 -0.71
N ALA A 17 -15.68 7.41 -0.63
CA ALA A 17 -14.37 8.01 -0.43
C ALA A 17 -13.80 7.69 0.96
N GLU A 18 -14.66 7.67 2.00
CA GLU A 18 -14.29 7.27 3.35
C GLU A 18 -13.89 5.79 3.40
N LEU A 19 -14.70 4.91 2.81
CA LEU A 19 -14.40 3.48 2.72
C LEU A 19 -13.10 3.19 1.94
N ALA A 20 -12.88 3.90 0.83
CA ALA A 20 -11.62 3.80 0.08
C ALA A 20 -10.43 4.26 0.92
N GLY A 21 -10.60 5.31 1.73
CA GLY A 21 -9.61 5.81 2.67
C GLY A 21 -9.25 4.80 3.76
N SER A 22 -10.25 4.19 4.40
CA SER A 22 -10.04 3.18 5.45
C SER A 22 -9.36 1.93 4.88
N LEU A 23 -9.83 1.42 3.74
CA LEU A 23 -9.23 0.26 3.07
C LEU A 23 -7.77 0.53 2.68
N ALA A 24 -7.47 1.73 2.20
CA ALA A 24 -6.10 2.12 1.89
C ALA A 24 -5.21 2.13 3.14
N HIS A 25 -5.71 2.63 4.25
CA HIS A 25 -4.98 2.56 5.51
C HIS A 25 -4.72 1.10 5.93
N GLU A 26 -5.74 0.24 5.84
CA GLU A 26 -5.64 -1.18 6.17
C GLU A 26 -4.69 -1.94 5.25
N ILE A 27 -4.52 -1.55 3.98
CA ILE A 27 -3.54 -2.14 3.05
C ILE A 27 -2.12 -1.63 3.36
N LYS A 28 -1.96 -0.34 3.75
CA LYS A 28 -0.64 0.18 4.13
C LYS A 28 -0.05 -0.54 5.34
N ASN A 29 -0.88 -1.00 6.26
CA ASN A 29 -0.44 -1.67 7.48
C ASN A 29 0.34 -2.97 7.21
N PRO A 30 -0.20 -3.98 6.51
CA PRO A 30 0.55 -5.18 6.16
C PRO A 30 1.74 -4.88 5.24
N LEU A 31 1.66 -3.88 4.34
CA LEU A 31 2.81 -3.50 3.51
C LEU A 31 3.98 -2.95 4.35
N SER A 32 3.69 -2.12 5.35
CA SER A 32 4.68 -1.60 6.29
C SER A 32 5.33 -2.74 7.08
N VAL A 33 4.53 -3.72 7.54
CA VAL A 33 5.03 -4.90 8.25
C VAL A 33 5.92 -5.76 7.34
N ILE A 34 5.52 -5.99 6.09
CA ILE A 34 6.33 -6.74 5.11
C ILE A 34 7.64 -6.01 4.83
N HIS A 35 7.60 -4.69 4.64
CA HIS A 35 8.80 -3.87 4.42
C HIS A 35 9.76 -3.95 5.60
N MET A 36 9.27 -3.78 6.83
CA MET A 36 10.09 -3.90 8.04
C MET A 36 10.73 -5.29 8.16
N ASN A 37 9.97 -6.37 7.92
CA ASN A 37 10.54 -7.72 7.94
C ASN A 37 11.57 -7.94 6.82
N ALA A 38 11.37 -7.34 5.65
CA ALA A 38 12.34 -7.38 4.56
C ALA A 38 13.62 -6.62 4.92
N ASP A 39 13.52 -5.48 5.62
CA ASP A 39 14.69 -4.74 6.12
C ASP A 39 15.46 -5.57 7.16
N LEU A 40 14.78 -6.14 8.16
CA LEU A 40 15.40 -7.01 9.17
C LEU A 40 16.07 -8.24 8.53
N LEU A 41 15.40 -8.89 7.56
CA LEU A 41 15.98 -10.01 6.84
C LEU A 41 17.20 -9.60 6.00
N SER A 42 17.21 -8.37 5.48
CA SER A 42 18.38 -7.84 4.77
C SER A 42 19.58 -7.67 5.72
N GLU A 43 19.35 -7.26 6.97
CA GLU A 43 20.39 -7.16 7.99
C GLU A 43 20.94 -8.54 8.34
N GLU A 44 20.07 -9.54 8.59
CA GLU A 44 20.50 -10.92 8.84
C GLU A 44 21.30 -11.53 7.68
N LEU A 45 20.87 -11.25 6.44
CA LEU A 45 21.59 -11.72 5.25
C LEU A 45 22.96 -11.04 5.09
N ALA A 46 23.12 -9.80 5.56
CA ALA A 46 24.39 -9.09 5.45
C ALA A 46 25.52 -9.78 6.23
N GLU A 47 25.18 -10.44 7.32
CA GLU A 47 26.10 -11.19 8.20
C GLU A 47 26.20 -12.69 7.84
N SER A 48 25.45 -13.15 6.84
CA SER A 48 25.39 -14.56 6.47
C SER A 48 26.52 -14.96 5.52
N GLU A 49 27.14 -16.11 5.81
CA GLU A 49 28.09 -16.81 4.91
C GLU A 49 27.41 -17.86 4.02
N TRP A 50 26.07 -17.91 4.02
CA TRP A 50 25.34 -18.90 3.25
C TRP A 50 25.55 -18.72 1.73
N PRO A 51 25.90 -19.78 0.97
CA PRO A 51 26.17 -19.66 -0.47
C PRO A 51 25.02 -19.11 -1.32
N GLY A 52 23.77 -19.18 -0.82
CA GLY A 52 22.60 -18.63 -1.49
C GLY A 52 22.31 -17.17 -1.16
N ARG A 53 23.09 -16.52 -0.30
CA ARG A 53 22.87 -15.16 0.21
C ARG A 53 22.50 -14.17 -0.88
N ARG A 54 23.32 -14.05 -1.93
CA ARG A 54 23.08 -13.11 -3.04
C ARG A 54 21.72 -13.32 -3.71
N ARG A 55 21.26 -14.57 -3.84
CA ARG A 55 19.92 -14.85 -4.40
C ARG A 55 18.81 -14.45 -3.44
N ALA A 56 19.01 -14.60 -2.14
CA ALA A 56 18.05 -14.14 -1.14
C ALA A 56 18.01 -12.61 -1.05
N GLU A 57 19.15 -11.92 -1.06
CA GLU A 57 19.23 -10.45 -1.11
C GLU A 57 18.44 -9.90 -2.30
N ASN A 58 18.59 -10.48 -3.49
CA ASN A 58 17.82 -10.08 -4.67
C ASN A 58 16.29 -10.28 -4.50
N LYS A 59 15.87 -11.33 -3.77
CA LYS A 59 14.45 -11.58 -3.50
C LYS A 59 13.90 -10.58 -2.47
N VAL A 60 14.67 -10.28 -1.42
CA VAL A 60 14.34 -9.27 -0.41
C VAL A 60 14.16 -7.91 -1.08
N GLU A 61 15.10 -7.51 -1.92
CA GLU A 61 15.01 -6.24 -2.66
C GLU A 61 13.78 -6.21 -3.59
N MET A 62 13.47 -7.31 -4.26
CA MET A 62 12.25 -7.41 -5.08
C MET A 62 10.98 -7.24 -4.23
N ILE A 63 10.93 -7.82 -3.02
CA ILE A 63 9.80 -7.65 -2.09
C ILE A 63 9.64 -6.17 -1.70
N ARG A 64 10.74 -5.50 -1.31
CA ARG A 64 10.73 -4.06 -0.95
C ARG A 64 10.19 -3.22 -2.10
N GLN A 65 10.67 -3.47 -3.32
CA GLN A 65 10.19 -2.76 -4.51
C GLN A 65 8.70 -2.98 -4.78
N GLN A 66 8.18 -4.20 -4.59
CA GLN A 66 6.74 -4.45 -4.75
C GLN A 66 5.91 -3.76 -3.66
N CYS A 67 6.36 -3.78 -2.39
CA CYS A 67 5.70 -3.03 -1.32
C CYS A 67 5.63 -1.54 -1.64
N GLN A 68 6.75 -0.94 -2.06
CA GLN A 68 6.79 0.47 -2.42
C GLN A 68 5.90 0.79 -3.62
N ARG A 69 5.86 -0.09 -4.63
CA ARG A 69 4.98 0.05 -5.79
C ARG A 69 3.51 0.00 -5.38
N MET A 70 3.13 -0.90 -4.49
CA MET A 70 1.75 -1.00 -3.98
C MET A 70 1.35 0.24 -3.19
N GLU A 71 2.23 0.78 -2.34
CA GLU A 71 1.97 2.04 -1.64
C GLU A 71 1.75 3.23 -2.58
N ASN A 72 2.53 3.30 -3.66
CA ASN A 72 2.38 4.35 -4.68
C ASN A 72 1.07 4.22 -5.45
N LEU A 73 0.74 3.01 -5.90
CA LEU A 73 -0.52 2.74 -6.59
C LEU A 73 -1.73 3.09 -5.70
N LEU A 74 -1.65 2.78 -4.41
CA LEU A 74 -2.69 3.11 -3.45
C LEU A 74 -2.80 4.63 -3.22
N ARG A 75 -1.65 5.33 -3.14
CA ARG A 75 -1.61 6.79 -3.02
C ARG A 75 -2.23 7.47 -4.23
N ASP A 76 -1.94 6.97 -5.43
CA ASP A 76 -2.50 7.47 -6.69
C ASP A 76 -4.00 7.20 -6.79
N PHE A 77 -4.44 6.00 -6.39
CA PHE A 77 -5.85 5.65 -6.29
C PHE A 77 -6.62 6.58 -5.34
N LEU A 78 -6.09 6.84 -4.15
CA LEU A 78 -6.71 7.78 -3.20
C LEU A 78 -6.74 9.21 -3.71
N ARG A 79 -5.68 9.66 -4.40
CA ARG A 79 -5.66 10.99 -5.04
C ARG A 79 -6.76 11.11 -6.09
N PHE A 80 -6.92 10.09 -6.92
CA PHE A 80 -7.99 10.05 -7.91
C PHE A 80 -9.38 10.10 -7.26
N ALA A 81 -9.60 9.31 -6.21
CA ALA A 81 -10.88 9.26 -5.50
C ALA A 81 -11.25 10.58 -4.81
N ARG A 82 -10.29 11.45 -4.49
CA ARG A 82 -10.53 12.77 -3.85
C ARG A 82 -10.65 13.93 -4.85
N MET A 83 -10.29 13.74 -6.11
CA MET A 83 -10.35 14.78 -7.16
C MET A 83 -11.69 14.81 -7.90
N ARG A 84 -12.66 13.99 -7.49
CA ARG A 84 -14.01 13.93 -8.08
C ARG A 84 -15.07 14.08 -7.01
#